data_AF-A0A1V9YXD4-F1
#
_entry.id   AF-A0A1V9YXD4-F1
#
_cell.length_a   1.000
_cell.length_b   1.000
_cell.length_c   1.000
_cell.angle_alpha   90.00
_cell.angle_beta   90.00
_cell.angle_gamma   90.00
#
_symmetry.space_group_name_H-M   'P 1'
#
loop_
_entity.id
_entity.type
_entity.pdbx_description
1 polymer ?
#
loop_
_entity_poly.entity_id
_entity_poly.type
_entity_poly.pdbx_seq_one_letter_code
_entity_poly.pdbx_strand_id
1 'polypeptide(L)'
;MTRQEKNDRKFDAYTDGTPCEGDETNIDSLPPDVLASLEASLTLKSQQRRKIPFNPSEGEVHDRERNRPWRIGINNKIALANQKAQEEQWEKRRFGLAKQVHEGLLHNYSIYVGISEVSNIIKVGQDQRRRETNGEVVENKDIAASAILVAAEKYDLARIAVLLDKVPKKPFDGKK
;
A
#
# COMPACT_ATOMS: atom_id res chain seq x y z
N MET A 1 -34.50 31.76 -41.95
CA MET A 1 -34.56 30.52 -41.15
C MET A 1 -34.79 29.38 -42.13
N THR A 2 -33.93 28.39 -42.34
CA THR A 2 -32.85 27.80 -41.53
C THR A 2 -31.87 27.12 -42.50
N ARG A 3 -30.57 27.34 -42.28
CA ARG A 3 -29.46 26.72 -43.02
C ARG A 3 -29.40 25.25 -42.58
N GLN A 4 -29.70 24.30 -43.46
CA GLN A 4 -29.38 22.89 -43.20
C GLN A 4 -27.87 22.72 -43.37
N GLU A 5 -27.16 22.71 -42.25
CA GLU A 5 -25.76 22.31 -42.20
C GLU A 5 -25.69 20.82 -42.54
N LYS A 6 -25.21 20.49 -43.73
CA LYS A 6 -24.69 19.15 -44.02
C LYS A 6 -23.47 18.96 -43.14
N ASN A 7 -23.61 18.20 -42.06
CA ASN A 7 -22.48 17.73 -41.26
C ASN A 7 -21.60 16.85 -42.17
N ASP A 8 -20.49 17.39 -42.64
CA ASP A 8 -19.45 16.66 -43.37
C ASP A 8 -18.72 15.72 -42.39
N ARG A 9 -19.32 14.56 -42.10
CA ARG A 9 -18.72 13.46 -41.29
C ARG A 9 -17.63 12.67 -42.04
N LYS A 10 -17.05 13.27 -43.07
CA LYS A 10 -16.08 12.64 -43.99
C LYS A 10 -14.78 12.18 -43.32
N PHE A 11 -14.60 12.51 -42.04
CA PHE A 11 -13.42 12.17 -41.24
C PHE A 11 -13.78 11.45 -39.93
N ASP A 12 -15.05 11.12 -39.72
CA ASP A 12 -15.43 10.32 -38.56
C ASP A 12 -15.06 8.86 -38.84
N ALA A 13 -14.41 8.23 -37.87
CA ALA A 13 -14.14 6.80 -37.85
C ALA A 13 -14.76 6.21 -36.58
N TYR A 14 -15.25 4.98 -36.67
CA TYR A 14 -15.63 4.22 -35.49
C TYR A 14 -14.40 4.02 -34.59
N THR A 15 -14.61 3.75 -33.30
CA THR A 15 -13.53 3.55 -32.31
C THR A 15 -12.53 2.43 -32.65
N ASP A 16 -12.84 1.58 -33.64
CA ASP A 16 -11.95 0.54 -34.17
C ASP A 16 -11.16 0.97 -35.43
N GLY A 17 -11.30 2.22 -35.87
CA GLY A 17 -10.62 2.78 -37.03
C GLY A 17 -11.33 2.55 -38.36
N THR A 18 -12.55 1.98 -38.35
CA THR A 18 -13.34 1.79 -39.57
C THR A 18 -13.88 3.14 -40.05
N PRO A 19 -13.64 3.56 -41.32
CA PRO A 19 -14.17 4.81 -41.85
C PRO A 19 -15.71 4.82 -41.84
N CYS A 20 -16.31 5.93 -41.43
CA CYS A 20 -17.77 6.13 -41.49
C CYS A 20 -18.27 6.52 -42.89
N GLU A 21 -17.56 6.14 -43.95
CA GLU A 21 -17.95 6.40 -45.34
C GLU A 21 -19.00 5.39 -45.80
N GLY A 22 -20.26 5.65 -45.46
CA GLY A 22 -21.40 4.90 -45.97
C GLY A 22 -22.67 5.76 -45.90
N ASP A 23 -23.51 5.68 -46.93
CA ASP A 23 -24.86 6.24 -46.86
C ASP A 23 -25.60 5.61 -45.68
N GLU A 24 -26.32 6.42 -44.89
CA GLU A 24 -27.14 5.93 -43.78
C GLU A 24 -28.20 4.96 -44.35
N THR A 25 -27.95 3.66 -44.18
CA THR A 25 -28.81 2.60 -44.70
C THR A 25 -29.85 2.25 -43.65
N ASN A 26 -31.12 2.51 -43.95
CA ASN A 26 -32.21 2.07 -43.09
C ASN A 26 -32.42 0.57 -43.28
N ILE A 27 -32.13 -0.21 -42.23
CA ILE A 27 -32.20 -1.68 -42.22
C ILE A 27 -33.61 -2.17 -42.61
N ASP A 28 -34.65 -1.42 -42.25
CA ASP A 28 -36.05 -1.75 -42.55
C ASP A 28 -36.43 -1.56 -44.03
N SER A 29 -35.56 -0.92 -44.82
CA SER A 29 -35.78 -0.64 -46.24
C SER A 29 -35.01 -1.58 -47.19
N LEU A 30 -34.22 -2.50 -46.63
CA LEU A 30 -33.38 -3.40 -47.42
C LEU A 30 -34.20 -4.55 -48.03
N PRO A 31 -33.87 -4.99 -49.26
CA PRO A 31 -34.50 -6.16 -49.85
C PRO A 31 -34.19 -7.42 -49.03
N PRO A 32 -35.12 -8.39 -48.96
CA PRO A 32 -34.95 -9.62 -48.17
C PRO A 32 -33.72 -10.44 -48.60
N ASP A 33 -33.35 -10.40 -49.88
CA ASP A 33 -32.16 -11.11 -50.40
C ASP A 33 -30.85 -10.55 -49.85
N VAL A 34 -30.80 -9.24 -49.59
CA VAL A 34 -29.62 -8.57 -49.01
C VAL A 34 -29.51 -8.91 -47.53
N LEU A 35 -30.63 -8.93 -46.81
CA LEU A 35 -30.67 -9.34 -45.41
C LEU A 35 -30.23 -10.80 -45.23
N ALA A 36 -30.73 -11.70 -46.07
CA ALA A 36 -30.34 -13.12 -46.05
C ALA A 36 -28.84 -13.32 -46.33
N SER A 37 -28.28 -12.55 -47.28
CA SER A 37 -26.84 -12.59 -47.59
C SER A 37 -25.98 -12.05 -46.44
N LEU A 38 -26.47 -11.02 -45.74
CA LEU A 38 -25.79 -10.42 -44.58
C LEU A 38 -25.81 -11.38 -43.38
N GLU A 39 -26.96 -12.01 -43.11
CA GLU A 39 -27.11 -13.03 -42.08
C GLU A 39 -26.23 -14.26 -42.35
N ALA A 40 -26.19 -14.72 -43.60
CA ALA A 40 -25.29 -15.79 -44.04
C ALA A 40 -23.82 -15.42 -43.82
N SER A 41 -23.44 -14.18 -44.13
CA SER A 41 -22.06 -13.70 -43.92
C SER A 41 -21.70 -13.56 -42.43
N LEU A 42 -22.64 -13.09 -41.60
CA LEU A 42 -22.46 -12.98 -40.15
C LEU A 42 -22.33 -14.36 -39.49
N THR A 43 -23.17 -15.32 -39.88
CA THR A 43 -23.10 -16.69 -39.37
C THR A 43 -21.78 -17.36 -39.77
N LEU A 44 -21.32 -17.19 -41.01
CA LEU A 44 -20.02 -17.71 -41.47
C LEU A 44 -18.84 -17.08 -40.70
N LYS A 45 -18.86 -15.76 -40.48
CA LYS A 45 -17.85 -15.07 -39.65
C LYS A 45 -17.88 -15.52 -38.19
N SER A 46 -19.07 -15.76 -37.63
CA SER A 46 -19.21 -16.24 -36.25
C SER A 46 -18.64 -17.66 -36.07
N GLN A 47 -18.79 -18.52 -37.08
CA GLN A 47 -18.21 -19.87 -37.11
C GLN A 47 -16.70 -19.85 -37.36
N GLN A 48 -16.18 -18.86 -38.09
CA GLN A 48 -14.75 -18.66 -38.34
C GLN A 48 -14.00 -17.97 -37.19
N ARG A 49 -14.67 -17.50 -36.13
CA ARG A 49 -13.99 -17.01 -34.93
C ARG A 49 -13.24 -18.19 -34.28
N ARG A 50 -11.95 -18.29 -34.58
CA ARG A 50 -11.01 -19.17 -33.86
C ARG A 50 -11.25 -18.93 -32.37
N LYS A 51 -11.72 -19.95 -31.66
CA LYS A 51 -11.84 -19.90 -30.20
C LYS A 51 -10.46 -19.49 -29.67
N ILE A 52 -10.36 -18.29 -29.11
CA ILE A 52 -9.16 -17.86 -28.40
C ILE A 52 -8.97 -18.92 -27.30
N PRO A 53 -7.83 -19.61 -27.21
CA PRO A 53 -7.59 -20.53 -26.11
C PRO A 53 -7.84 -19.73 -24.82
N PHE A 54 -8.68 -20.31 -23.97
CA PHE A 54 -9.12 -19.75 -22.70
C PHE A 54 -8.03 -18.88 -22.06
N ASN A 55 -8.36 -17.62 -21.73
CA ASN A 55 -7.40 -16.74 -21.08
C ASN A 55 -6.96 -17.43 -19.77
N PRO A 56 -5.68 -17.78 -19.60
CA PRO A 56 -5.23 -18.45 -18.39
C PRO A 56 -5.62 -17.63 -17.17
N SER A 57 -5.96 -18.31 -16.09
CA SER A 57 -6.24 -17.64 -14.83
C SER A 57 -5.00 -16.89 -14.35
N GLU A 58 -5.21 -15.84 -13.55
CA GLU A 58 -4.10 -15.05 -13.02
C GLU A 58 -3.08 -15.95 -12.28
N GLY A 59 -3.58 -16.93 -11.52
CA GLY A 59 -2.76 -17.92 -10.82
C GLY A 59 -1.88 -18.77 -11.76
N GLU A 60 -2.42 -19.27 -12.87
CA GLU A 60 -1.66 -20.04 -13.85
C GLU A 60 -0.56 -19.21 -14.51
N VAL A 61 -0.82 -17.92 -14.76
CA VAL A 61 0.19 -16.98 -15.28
C VAL A 61 1.28 -16.72 -14.23
N HIS A 62 0.91 -16.49 -12.97
CA HIS A 62 1.86 -16.29 -11.87
C HIS A 62 2.75 -17.51 -11.67
N ASP A 63 2.20 -18.72 -11.71
CA ASP A 63 2.97 -19.96 -11.53
C ASP A 63 3.91 -20.22 -12.70
N ARG A 64 3.43 -20.06 -13.94
CA ARG A 64 4.26 -20.20 -15.15
C ARG A 64 5.41 -19.19 -15.19
N GLU A 65 5.20 -17.99 -14.64
CA GLU A 65 6.15 -16.89 -14.72
C GLU A 65 6.99 -16.68 -13.46
N ARG A 66 6.72 -17.41 -12.38
CA ARG A 66 7.36 -17.24 -11.07
C ARG A 66 8.88 -17.14 -11.13
N ASN A 67 9.50 -18.00 -11.94
CA ASN A 67 10.96 -18.13 -12.05
C ASN A 67 11.55 -17.37 -13.25
N ARG A 68 10.76 -16.54 -13.93
CA ARG A 68 11.24 -15.78 -15.07
C ARG A 68 12.10 -14.59 -14.60
N PRO A 69 13.17 -14.25 -15.34
CA PRO A 69 14.15 -13.26 -14.88
C PRO A 69 13.54 -11.87 -14.66
N TRP A 70 12.53 -11.47 -15.45
CA TRP A 70 11.82 -10.19 -15.25
C TRP A 70 11.00 -10.17 -13.96
N ARG A 71 10.35 -11.30 -13.60
CA ARG A 71 9.59 -11.45 -12.35
C ARG A 71 10.51 -11.42 -11.15
N ILE A 72 11.62 -12.17 -11.20
CA ILE A 72 12.63 -12.15 -10.13
C ILE A 72 13.20 -10.74 -9.97
N GLY A 73 13.57 -10.07 -11.08
CA GLY A 73 14.08 -8.71 -11.04
C GLY A 73 13.10 -7.71 -10.43
N ILE A 74 11.81 -7.82 -10.76
CA ILE A 74 10.75 -6.98 -10.18
C ILE A 74 10.54 -7.32 -8.71
N ASN A 75 10.45 -8.60 -8.34
CA ASN A 75 10.27 -9.03 -6.96
C ASN A 75 11.42 -8.56 -6.06
N ASN A 76 12.66 -8.60 -6.55
CA ASN A 76 13.81 -8.07 -5.82
C ASN A 76 13.72 -6.55 -5.64
N LYS A 77 13.29 -5.80 -6.67
CA LYS A 77 13.05 -4.36 -6.55
C LYS A 77 11.94 -4.05 -5.54
N ILE A 78 10.86 -4.81 -5.55
CA ILE A 78 9.75 -4.69 -4.59
C ILE A 78 10.25 -5.03 -3.18
N ALA A 79 11.03 -6.09 -3.01
CA ALA A 79 11.58 -6.48 -1.71
C ALA A 79 12.47 -5.38 -1.12
N LEU A 80 13.36 -4.79 -1.93
CA LEU A 80 14.19 -3.66 -1.52
C LEU A 80 13.35 -2.42 -1.16
N ALA A 81 12.34 -2.10 -1.97
CA ALA A 81 11.43 -0.99 -1.68
C ALA A 81 10.64 -1.21 -0.37
N ASN A 82 10.16 -2.44 -0.14
CA ASN A 82 9.45 -2.81 1.07
C ASN A 82 10.35 -2.75 2.31
N GLN A 83 11.61 -3.18 2.19
CA GLN A 83 12.58 -3.07 3.27
C GLN A 83 12.78 -1.60 3.68
N LYS A 84 12.99 -0.71 2.69
CA LYS A 84 13.12 0.72 2.95
C LYS A 84 11.84 1.32 3.57
N ALA A 85 10.68 0.96 3.02
CA ALA A 85 9.40 1.43 3.54
C ALA A 85 9.16 0.96 5.00
N GLN A 86 9.58 -0.26 5.33
CA GLN A 86 9.48 -0.81 6.68
C GLN A 86 10.36 -0.03 7.67
N GLU A 87 11.57 0.35 7.29
CA GLU A 87 12.47 1.19 8.10
C GLU A 87 11.85 2.57 8.36
N GLU A 88 11.32 3.22 7.33
CA GLU A 88 10.64 4.52 7.45
C GLU A 88 9.39 4.44 8.34
N GLN A 89 8.60 3.37 8.19
CA GLN A 89 7.41 3.14 9.02
C GLN A 89 7.78 2.98 10.49
N TRP A 90 8.87 2.26 10.78
CA TRP A 90 9.34 2.07 12.14
C TRP A 90 9.82 3.37 12.76
N GLU A 91 10.55 4.19 12.00
CA GLU A 91 10.96 5.51 12.47
C GLU A 91 9.75 6.41 12.77
N LYS A 92 8.76 6.44 11.87
CA LYS A 92 7.51 7.19 12.10
C LYS A 92 6.78 6.70 13.35
N ARG A 93 6.69 5.37 13.53
CA ARG A 93 6.06 4.77 14.72
C ARG A 93 6.82 5.14 16.00
N ARG A 94 8.15 5.11 15.97
CA ARG A 94 9.01 5.51 17.09
C ARG A 94 8.78 6.97 17.48
N PHE A 95 8.81 7.89 16.51
CA PHE A 95 8.56 9.30 16.77
C PHE A 95 7.13 9.56 17.27
N GLY A 96 6.14 8.86 16.70
CA GLY A 96 4.76 8.94 17.15
C GLY A 96 4.60 8.53 18.62
N LEU A 97 5.19 7.39 19.00
CA LEU A 97 5.19 6.92 20.40
C LEU A 97 5.92 7.89 21.33
N ALA A 98 7.09 8.38 20.92
CA ALA A 98 7.85 9.33 21.73
C ALA A 98 7.08 10.63 21.98
N LYS A 99 6.37 11.14 20.96
CA LYS A 99 5.50 12.31 21.09
C LYS A 99 4.35 12.05 22.06
N GLN A 100 3.66 10.92 21.92
CA GLN A 100 2.56 10.54 22.81
C GLN A 100 3.02 10.42 24.27
N VAL A 101 4.18 9.81 24.51
CA VAL A 101 4.75 9.68 25.85
C VAL A 101 5.17 11.03 26.40
N HIS A 102 5.81 11.89 25.60
CA HIS A 102 6.17 13.25 26.00
C HIS A 102 4.96 14.06 26.43
N GLU A 103 3.93 14.14 25.58
CA GLU A 103 2.69 14.86 25.87
C GLU A 103 1.99 14.24 27.10
N GLY A 104 1.93 12.92 27.18
CA GLY A 104 1.33 12.21 28.30
C GLY A 104 2.00 12.48 29.64
N LEU A 105 3.34 12.48 29.69
CA LEU A 105 4.11 12.78 30.90
C LEU A 105 4.00 14.26 31.30
N LEU A 106 4.02 15.16 30.32
CA LEU A 106 3.90 16.59 30.56
C LEU A 106 2.53 16.95 31.14
N HIS A 107 1.46 16.42 30.54
CA HIS A 107 0.09 16.78 30.94
C HIS A 107 -0.38 16.07 32.22
N ASN A 108 -0.01 14.81 32.45
CA ASN A 108 -0.53 14.04 33.59
C ASN A 108 0.36 14.11 34.84
N TYR A 109 1.68 14.24 34.67
CA TYR A 109 2.64 14.19 35.77
C TYR A 109 3.47 15.48 35.90
N SER A 110 3.26 16.47 35.02
CA SER A 110 4.07 17.69 34.94
C SER A 110 5.58 17.41 34.80
N ILE A 111 5.92 16.27 34.20
CA ILE A 111 7.31 15.87 33.94
C ILE A 111 7.68 16.27 32.51
N TYR A 112 8.69 17.12 32.37
CA TYR A 112 9.25 17.45 31.07
C TYR A 112 10.37 16.48 30.71
N VAL A 113 10.18 15.75 29.60
CA VAL A 113 11.21 14.88 28.98
C VAL A 113 11.27 15.23 27.50
N GLY A 114 12.45 15.41 26.92
CA GLY A 114 12.55 15.77 25.51
C GLY A 114 11.99 14.67 24.60
N ILE A 115 11.24 15.02 23.55
CA ILE A 115 10.74 14.03 22.56
C ILE A 115 11.92 13.23 21.97
N SER A 116 13.04 13.90 21.69
CA SER A 116 14.26 13.26 21.18
C SER A 116 14.89 12.29 22.17
N GLU A 117 14.83 12.60 23.47
CA GLU A 117 15.33 11.74 24.55
C GLU A 117 14.51 10.44 24.63
N VAL A 118 13.18 10.58 24.67
CA VAL A 118 12.27 9.42 24.65
C VAL A 118 12.43 8.61 23.37
N SER A 119 12.54 9.27 22.21
CA SER A 119 12.74 8.61 20.91
C SER A 119 14.03 7.78 20.87
N ASN A 120 15.13 8.32 21.43
CA ASN A 120 16.40 7.59 21.50
C ASN A 120 16.31 6.37 22.41
N ILE A 121 15.65 6.47 23.57
CA ILE A 121 15.46 5.33 24.49
C ILE A 121 14.60 4.24 23.84
N ILE A 122 13.49 4.63 23.18
CA ILE A 122 12.64 3.70 22.44
C ILE A 122 13.43 3.04 21.31
N LYS A 123 14.30 3.79 20.60
CA LYS A 123 15.18 3.23 19.57
C LYS A 123 16.06 2.11 20.11
N VAL A 124 16.73 2.35 21.24
CA VAL A 124 17.60 1.36 21.89
C VAL A 124 16.80 0.10 22.25
N GLY A 125 15.61 0.25 22.84
CA GLY A 125 14.74 -0.89 23.14
C GLY A 125 14.28 -1.65 21.90
N GLN A 126 13.98 -0.96 20.80
CA GLN A 126 13.57 -1.57 19.53
C GLN A 126 14.72 -2.36 18.89
N ASP A 127 15.92 -1.77 18.85
CA ASP A 127 17.11 -2.41 18.30
C ASP A 127 17.47 -3.68 19.09
N GLN A 128 17.34 -3.66 20.42
CA GLN A 128 17.53 -4.84 21.27
C GLN A 128 16.51 -5.94 20.96
N ARG A 129 15.21 -5.61 20.91
CA ARG A 129 14.15 -6.58 20.55
C ARG A 129 14.38 -7.18 19.16
N ARG A 130 14.85 -6.38 18.19
CA ARG A 130 15.15 -6.85 16.84
C ARG A 130 16.29 -7.87 16.83
N ARG A 131 17.38 -7.57 17.51
CA ARG A 131 18.53 -8.49 17.63
C ARG A 131 18.12 -9.81 18.27
N GLU A 132 17.34 -9.76 19.35
CA GLU A 132 16.79 -10.94 20.01
C GLU A 132 15.89 -11.78 19.08
N THR A 133 15.07 -11.11 18.26
CA THR A 133 14.16 -11.78 17.31
C THR A 133 14.94 -12.47 16.18
N ASN A 134 16.09 -11.91 15.81
CA ASN A 134 17.02 -12.48 14.83
C ASN A 134 17.94 -13.56 15.43
N GLY A 135 17.81 -13.88 16.72
CA GLY A 135 18.62 -14.89 17.42
C GLY A 135 20.02 -14.40 17.81
N GLU A 136 20.29 -13.10 17.75
CA GLU A 136 21.54 -12.51 18.20
C GLU A 136 21.56 -12.33 19.72
N VAL A 137 22.69 -12.66 20.36
CA VAL A 137 22.89 -12.42 21.80
C VAL A 137 23.24 -10.95 22.02
N VAL A 138 22.40 -10.25 22.79
CA VAL A 138 22.64 -8.86 23.18
C VAL A 138 23.47 -8.82 24.46
N GLU A 139 24.80 -8.68 24.33
CA GLU A 139 25.75 -8.72 25.47
C GLU A 139 25.52 -7.61 26.50
N ASN A 140 25.06 -6.42 26.07
CA ASN A 140 24.82 -5.25 26.93
C ASN A 140 23.36 -4.79 26.82
N LYS A 141 22.43 -5.62 27.28
CA LYS A 141 21.00 -5.29 27.24
C LYS A 141 20.66 -4.20 28.24
N ASP A 142 20.19 -3.07 27.73
CA ASP A 142 19.57 -2.01 28.54
C ASP A 142 18.14 -2.42 28.91
N ILE A 143 18.02 -2.98 30.12
CA ILE A 143 16.75 -3.45 30.67
C ILE A 143 15.75 -2.30 30.82
N ALA A 144 16.22 -1.08 31.13
CA ALA A 144 15.36 0.09 31.28
C ALA A 144 14.79 0.51 29.93
N ALA A 145 15.62 0.59 28.88
CA ALA A 145 15.16 0.91 27.53
C ALA A 145 14.15 -0.12 26.99
N SER A 146 14.43 -1.41 27.19
CA SER A 146 13.50 -2.50 26.84
C SER A 146 12.16 -2.38 27.60
N ALA A 147 12.20 -2.08 28.90
CA ALA A 147 11.01 -1.91 29.72
C ALA A 147 10.21 -0.65 29.35
N ILE A 148 10.89 0.45 29.03
CA ILE A 148 10.28 1.71 28.56
C ILE A 148 9.59 1.49 27.21
N LEU A 149 10.19 0.74 26.28
CA LEU A 149 9.53 0.38 25.02
C LEU A 149 8.19 -0.33 25.28
N VAL A 150 8.19 -1.37 26.12
CA VAL A 150 6.97 -2.14 26.43
C VAL A 150 5.93 -1.27 27.14
N ALA A 151 6.36 -0.39 28.04
CA ALA A 151 5.47 0.53 28.73
C ALA A 151 4.89 1.60 27.78
N ALA A 152 5.69 2.12 26.84
CA ALA A 152 5.26 3.06 25.82
C ALA A 152 4.23 2.45 24.85
N GLU A 153 4.44 1.18 24.44
CA GLU A 153 3.48 0.45 23.61
C GLU A 153 2.11 0.28 24.30
N LYS A 154 2.10 0.18 25.63
CA LYS A 154 0.88 0.06 26.45
C LYS A 154 0.35 1.41 26.98
N TYR A 155 1.04 2.51 26.68
CA TYR A 155 0.75 3.83 27.23
C TYR A 155 0.72 3.88 28.78
N ASP A 156 1.58 3.11 29.44
CA ASP A 156 1.72 3.09 30.91
C ASP A 156 2.68 4.22 31.37
N LEU A 157 2.14 5.43 31.45
CA LEU A 157 2.90 6.65 31.77
C LEU A 157 3.51 6.62 33.19
N ALA A 158 2.84 5.98 34.15
CA ALA A 158 3.33 5.88 35.53
C ALA A 158 4.63 5.06 35.58
N ARG A 159 4.63 3.92 34.90
CA ARG A 159 5.81 3.06 34.80
C ARG A 159 6.95 3.74 34.06
N ILE A 160 6.66 4.46 32.98
CA ILE A 160 7.68 5.22 32.23
C ILE A 160 8.31 6.30 33.12
N ALA A 161 7.50 7.06 33.86
CA ALA A 161 8.01 8.12 34.73
C ALA A 161 8.97 7.58 35.80
N VAL A 162 8.65 6.42 36.39
CA VAL A 162 9.52 5.74 37.37
C VAL A 162 10.82 5.25 36.72
N LEU A 163 10.73 4.64 35.53
CA LEU A 163 11.91 4.13 34.82
C LEU A 163 12.84 5.23 34.32
N LEU A 164 12.32 6.45 34.08
CA LEU A 164 13.13 7.62 33.74
C LEU A 164 13.77 8.30 34.97
N ASP A 165 13.52 7.80 36.19
CA ASP A 165 13.91 8.42 37.48
C ASP A 165 13.52 9.91 37.57
N LYS A 166 12.43 10.30 36.91
CA LYS A 166 11.91 11.69 36.89
C LYS A 166 10.74 11.91 37.85
N VAL A 167 10.25 10.86 38.50
CA VAL A 167 9.27 10.99 39.59
C VAL A 167 10.00 11.60 40.79
N PRO A 168 9.50 12.67 41.41
CA PRO A 168 10.09 13.16 42.66
C PRO A 168 10.00 12.04 43.70
N LYS A 169 11.17 11.51 44.10
CA LYS A 169 11.28 10.65 45.27
C LYS A 169 10.74 11.46 46.44
N LYS A 170 9.60 11.07 47.03
CA LYS A 170 9.11 11.71 48.25
C LYS A 170 10.31 11.79 49.20
N PRO A 171 10.67 12.98 49.73
CA PRO A 171 11.72 13.05 50.73
C PRO A 171 11.32 12.09 51.83
N PHE A 172 12.20 11.12 52.11
CA PHE A 172 12.03 10.19 53.21
C PHE A 172 12.02 11.05 54.47
N ASP A 173 10.83 11.30 55.01
CA ASP A 173 10.65 12.12 56.20
C ASP A 173 11.15 11.28 57.38
N GLY A 174 12.47 11.34 57.58
CA GLY A 174 13.19 10.67 58.63
C GLY A 174 12.83 11.27 59.97
N LYS A 175 11.65 10.95 60.47
CA LYS A 175 11.31 11.13 61.88
C LYS A 175 12.08 10.09 62.68
N LYS A 176 13.22 10.52 63.22
CA LYS A 176 13.75 10.00 64.48
C LYS A 176 13.01 10.66 65.64
#